data_AF-A0A1P8YJQ8-F1
#
_entry.id   AF-A0A1P8YJQ8-F1
#
_cell.length_a   1.000
_cell.length_b   1.000
_cell.length_c   1.000
_cell.angle_alpha   90.00
_cell.angle_beta   90.00
_cell.angle_gamma   90.00
#
_symmetry.space_group_name_H-M   'P 1'
#
loop_
_entity.id
_entity.type
_entity.pdbx_description
1 polymer ?
#
loop_
_entity_poly.entity_id
_entity_poly.type
_entity_poly.pdbx_seq_one_letter_code
_entity_poly.pdbx_strand_id
1 'polypeptide(L)'
;MAGKLRARLRNQEAALTDRPDFALVGVLRIPEVMRSPASAIYRRVLMAVVVLMAAVVVIYLDRDGYRDAQENELSFLDCLYYATVSLSTTGYGDITPITPSARFINVVVITPLRVLFLIILVGTTLSVLTERSRQAFKIQRWRHAVRNHTVVVGYGTKGRTAVEAMLGDGVAASDIVVVDTDATVLESAASLGLVTVHGSATKSDVLRLAGAQHAAAIIVATNRDDTAVLVTLTARELAPKAKIVASIRETDNAHLLRQSGADSVVVSSETAGRLLGIARTTPTVVEMVEDLLTPRPGSRSPNARSNATRSAVRPGTCPTSCWVSCVRAAWSGSAAPRSTPSRRTTACSTSAA
;
A
#
# COMPACT_ATOMS: atom_id res chain seq x y z
N MET A 1 -4.08 42.61 -22.75
CA MET A 1 -5.23 41.75 -22.38
C MET A 1 -4.87 40.29 -22.03
N ALA A 2 -3.70 39.75 -22.40
CA ALA A 2 -3.33 38.35 -22.13
C ALA A 2 -3.04 38.01 -20.64
N GLY A 3 -2.63 38.99 -19.81
CA GLY A 3 -2.28 38.77 -18.40
C GLY A 3 -3.47 38.50 -17.48
N LYS A 4 -4.62 39.16 -17.72
CA LYS A 4 -5.86 38.97 -16.93
C LYS A 4 -6.54 37.63 -17.23
N LEU A 5 -6.39 37.10 -18.45
CA LEU A 5 -6.92 35.80 -18.85
C LEU A 5 -6.11 34.66 -18.22
N ARG A 6 -4.76 34.75 -18.22
CA ARG A 6 -3.88 33.82 -17.49
C ARG A 6 -4.15 33.83 -15.98
N ALA A 7 -4.40 34.99 -15.37
CA ALA A 7 -4.73 35.08 -13.95
C ALA A 7 -6.10 34.46 -13.61
N ARG A 8 -7.10 34.60 -14.49
CA ARG A 8 -8.41 33.95 -14.33
C ARG A 8 -8.36 32.43 -14.52
N LEU A 9 -7.56 31.94 -15.47
CA LEU A 9 -7.34 30.50 -15.66
C LEU A 9 -6.59 29.88 -14.46
N ARG A 10 -5.58 30.59 -13.92
CA ARG A 10 -4.87 30.18 -12.70
C ARG A 10 -5.77 30.16 -11.46
N ASN A 11 -6.75 31.05 -11.38
CA ASN A 11 -7.76 31.05 -10.31
C ASN A 11 -8.83 29.95 -10.50
N GLN A 12 -9.05 29.45 -11.71
CA GLN A 12 -9.93 28.29 -11.96
C GLN A 12 -9.22 26.95 -11.71
N GLU A 13 -7.93 26.83 -12.02
CA GLU A 13 -7.10 25.66 -11.63
C GLU A 13 -6.88 25.57 -10.10
N ALA A 14 -6.88 26.71 -9.40
CA ALA A 14 -6.87 26.73 -7.94
C ALA A 14 -8.17 26.18 -7.31
N ALA A 15 -9.28 26.13 -8.05
CA ALA A 15 -10.61 25.84 -7.51
C ALA A 15 -10.87 24.36 -7.17
N LEU A 16 -9.92 23.46 -7.44
CA LEU A 16 -9.94 22.05 -7.02
C LEU A 16 -8.79 21.70 -6.07
N THR A 17 -7.67 22.41 -6.12
CA THR A 17 -6.55 22.24 -5.17
C THR A 17 -6.86 22.83 -3.79
N ASP A 18 -7.76 23.82 -3.73
CA ASP A 18 -8.24 24.48 -2.51
C ASP A 18 -9.56 23.88 -1.99
N ARG A 19 -10.02 22.77 -2.58
CA ARG A 19 -11.20 22.08 -2.04
C ARG A 19 -10.82 21.32 -0.78
N PRO A 20 -11.60 21.45 0.28
CA PRO A 20 -11.27 20.85 1.56
C PRO A 20 -11.18 19.32 1.44
N ASP A 21 -10.26 18.70 2.18
CA ASP A 21 -9.88 17.27 2.06
C ASP A 21 -11.07 16.29 2.13
N PHE A 22 -12.20 16.71 2.70
CA PHE A 22 -13.45 15.95 2.74
C PHE A 22 -14.19 15.85 1.39
N ALA A 23 -13.88 16.70 0.40
CA ALA A 23 -14.40 16.63 -0.96
C ALA A 23 -13.63 15.64 -1.86
N LEU A 24 -12.52 15.08 -1.38
CA LEU A 24 -11.72 14.05 -2.08
C LEU A 24 -12.05 12.63 -1.65
N VAL A 25 -12.96 12.47 -0.68
CA VAL A 25 -13.53 11.19 -0.26
C VAL A 25 -14.39 10.65 -1.41
N GLY A 26 -13.81 9.73 -2.20
CA GLY A 26 -14.41 9.16 -3.41
C GLY A 26 -13.54 9.30 -4.67
N VAL A 27 -12.48 10.13 -4.63
CA VAL A 27 -11.61 10.45 -5.78
C VAL A 27 -10.21 9.85 -5.61
N LEU A 28 -9.72 9.61 -4.40
CA LEU A 28 -8.43 8.95 -4.15
C LEU A 28 -8.63 7.84 -3.11
N ARG A 29 -8.32 6.60 -3.47
CA ARG A 29 -8.37 5.43 -2.59
C ARG A 29 -6.95 4.90 -2.42
N ILE A 30 -6.43 5.04 -1.20
CA ILE A 30 -5.17 4.41 -0.80
C ILE A 30 -5.53 3.03 -0.25
N PRO A 31 -4.88 1.95 -0.69
CA PRO A 31 -5.15 0.60 -0.22
C PRO A 31 -4.95 0.56 1.29
N GLU A 32 -6.00 0.17 2.01
CA GLU A 32 -5.90 -0.03 3.44
C GLU A 32 -5.20 -1.36 3.68
N VAL A 33 -4.02 -1.33 4.31
CA VAL A 33 -3.50 -2.51 4.99
C VAL A 33 -4.55 -2.86 6.04
N MET A 34 -5.32 -3.90 5.75
CA MET A 34 -6.54 -4.29 6.46
C MET A 34 -6.21 -4.67 7.92
N ARG A 35 -6.00 -3.69 8.79
CA ARG A 35 -6.11 -3.89 10.23
C ARG A 35 -7.60 -3.87 10.52
N SER A 36 -8.16 -5.04 10.79
CA SER A 36 -9.59 -5.22 11.00
C SER A 36 -10.09 -4.20 12.05
N PRO A 37 -11.06 -3.34 11.73
CA PRO A 37 -11.64 -2.41 12.70
C PRO A 37 -12.18 -3.17 13.94
N ALA A 38 -12.63 -4.41 13.74
CA ALA A 38 -13.00 -5.34 14.80
C ALA A 38 -11.87 -5.61 15.81
N SER A 39 -10.61 -5.76 15.39
CA SER A 39 -9.49 -6.00 16.32
C SER A 39 -9.18 -4.80 17.20
N ALA A 40 -9.36 -3.58 16.67
CA ALA A 40 -9.18 -2.35 17.43
C ALA A 40 -10.29 -2.13 18.46
N ILE A 41 -11.54 -2.44 18.08
CA ILE A 41 -12.70 -2.42 18.99
C ILE A 41 -12.51 -3.50 20.06
N TYR A 42 -12.20 -4.74 19.67
CA TYR A 42 -11.99 -5.85 20.58
C TYR A 42 -10.89 -5.56 21.61
N ARG A 43 -9.72 -5.07 21.18
CA ARG A 43 -8.62 -4.74 22.08
C ARG A 43 -8.99 -3.63 23.09
N ARG A 44 -9.82 -2.67 22.69
CA ARG A 44 -10.28 -1.58 23.57
C ARG A 44 -11.34 -2.05 24.56
N VAL A 45 -12.30 -2.87 24.11
CA VAL A 45 -13.28 -3.52 24.99
C VAL A 45 -12.55 -4.39 26.02
N LEU A 46 -11.55 -5.17 25.57
CA LEU A 46 -10.70 -5.96 26.47
C LEU A 46 -9.99 -5.07 27.51
N MET A 47 -9.40 -3.93 27.09
CA MET A 47 -8.79 -2.98 28.03
C MET A 47 -9.80 -2.41 29.04
N ALA A 48 -11.01 -2.04 28.61
CA ALA A 48 -12.05 -1.53 29.50
C ALA A 48 -12.49 -2.59 30.52
N VAL A 49 -12.68 -3.83 30.08
CA VAL A 49 -12.98 -4.97 30.96
C VAL A 49 -11.83 -5.21 31.94
N VAL A 50 -10.58 -5.15 31.51
CA VAL A 50 -9.41 -5.31 32.40
C VAL A 50 -9.36 -4.20 33.46
N VAL A 51 -9.62 -2.95 33.09
CA VAL A 51 -9.67 -1.82 34.06
C VAL A 51 -10.81 -2.01 35.07
N LEU A 52 -11.99 -2.42 34.60
CA LEU A 52 -13.12 -2.73 35.47
C LEU A 52 -12.77 -3.85 36.44
N MET A 53 -12.25 -4.98 35.94
CA MET A 53 -11.86 -6.12 36.78
C MET A 53 -10.76 -5.74 37.78
N ALA A 54 -9.79 -4.91 37.39
CA ALA A 54 -8.78 -4.40 38.30
C ALA A 54 -9.38 -3.57 39.45
N ALA A 55 -10.37 -2.71 39.15
CA ALA A 55 -11.08 -1.97 40.19
C ALA A 55 -11.84 -2.90 41.15
N VAL A 56 -12.53 -3.92 40.61
CA VAL A 56 -13.24 -4.93 41.41
C VAL A 56 -12.29 -5.66 42.34
N VAL A 57 -11.11 -6.07 41.87
CA VAL A 57 -10.10 -6.73 42.70
C VAL A 57 -9.62 -5.81 43.82
N VAL A 58 -9.34 -4.54 43.52
CA VAL A 58 -8.92 -3.57 44.54
C VAL A 58 -10.00 -3.37 45.61
N ILE A 59 -11.27 -3.23 45.20
CA ILE A 59 -12.39 -3.07 46.13
C ILE A 59 -12.63 -4.34 46.95
N TYR A 60 -12.53 -5.51 46.32
CA TYR A 60 -12.71 -6.79 47.01
C TYR A 60 -11.65 -7.04 48.08
N LEU A 61 -10.41 -6.63 47.84
CA LEU A 61 -9.32 -6.71 48.82
C LEU A 61 -9.51 -5.74 49.99
N ASP A 62 -10.19 -4.62 49.77
CA ASP A 62 -10.44 -3.57 50.78
C ASP A 62 -11.90 -3.58 51.29
N ARG A 63 -12.64 -4.68 51.05
CA ARG A 63 -14.10 -4.78 51.28
C ARG A 63 -14.52 -4.48 52.72
N ASP A 64 -13.66 -4.78 53.69
CA ASP A 64 -13.93 -4.57 55.12
C ASP A 64 -14.04 -3.08 55.47
N GLY A 65 -13.53 -2.20 54.58
CA GLY A 65 -13.59 -0.76 54.69
C GLY A 65 -14.87 -0.10 54.15
N TYR A 66 -15.78 -0.89 53.56
CA TYR A 66 -17.03 -0.43 52.94
C TYR A 66 -18.23 -1.01 53.68
N ARG A 67 -19.36 -0.31 53.57
CA ARG A 67 -20.65 -0.81 54.05
C ARG A 67 -21.73 -0.51 53.02
N ASP A 68 -22.65 -1.44 52.91
CA ASP A 68 -23.92 -1.25 52.22
C ASP A 68 -24.92 -0.53 53.13
N ALA A 69 -26.01 0.00 52.56
CA ALA A 69 -27.08 0.71 53.26
C ALA A 69 -27.76 -0.14 54.36
N GLN A 70 -27.64 -1.46 54.30
CA GLN A 70 -28.13 -2.40 55.31
C GLN A 70 -27.04 -2.85 56.30
N GLU A 71 -25.87 -2.21 56.31
CA GLU A 71 -24.69 -2.51 57.14
C GLU A 71 -24.07 -3.90 56.94
N ASN A 72 -24.44 -4.61 55.88
CA ASN A 72 -23.91 -5.93 55.55
C ASN A 72 -22.47 -5.87 55.02
N GLU A 73 -21.77 -7.00 55.14
CA GLU A 73 -20.48 -7.22 54.47
C GLU A 73 -20.69 -7.35 52.95
N LEU A 74 -19.73 -6.87 52.16
CA LEU A 74 -19.84 -6.91 50.71
C LEU A 74 -19.53 -8.29 50.16
N SER A 75 -20.45 -8.81 49.36
CA SER A 75 -20.19 -9.93 48.48
C SER A 75 -19.36 -9.49 47.26
N PHE A 76 -18.80 -10.47 46.53
CA PHE A 76 -18.11 -10.19 45.27
C PHE A 76 -19.00 -9.44 44.26
N LEU A 77 -20.30 -9.74 44.26
CA LEU A 77 -21.26 -9.11 43.36
C LEU A 77 -21.46 -7.62 43.73
N ASP A 78 -21.45 -7.30 45.02
CA ASP A 78 -21.56 -5.92 45.52
C ASP A 78 -20.30 -5.11 45.17
N CYS A 79 -19.12 -5.73 45.22
CA CYS A 79 -17.87 -5.12 44.75
C CYS A 79 -17.90 -4.83 43.24
N LEU A 80 -18.42 -5.76 42.43
CA LEU A 80 -18.60 -5.58 40.99
C LEU A 80 -19.60 -4.46 40.68
N TYR A 81 -20.71 -4.43 41.41
CA TYR A 81 -21.73 -3.39 41.31
C TYR A 81 -21.14 -2.01 41.64
N TYR A 82 -20.51 -1.88 42.83
CA TYR A 82 -19.90 -0.62 43.27
C TYR A 82 -18.81 -0.12 42.30
N ALA A 83 -17.94 -1.03 41.82
CA ALA A 83 -16.92 -0.70 40.83
C ALA A 83 -17.54 -0.14 39.54
N THR A 84 -18.55 -0.84 39.00
CA THR A 84 -19.22 -0.43 37.76
C THR A 84 -19.87 0.95 37.91
N VAL A 85 -20.63 1.17 38.98
CA VAL A 85 -21.34 2.43 39.28
C VAL A 85 -20.38 3.60 39.53
N SER A 86 -19.23 3.32 40.15
CA SER A 86 -18.21 4.34 40.44
C SER A 86 -17.38 4.70 39.20
N LEU A 87 -16.98 3.71 38.39
CA LEU A 87 -16.23 3.88 37.15
C LEU A 87 -17.10 4.54 36.06
N SER A 88 -18.39 4.21 35.99
CA SER A 88 -19.35 4.84 35.08
C SER A 88 -19.72 6.27 35.48
N THR A 89 -19.20 6.77 36.62
CA THR A 89 -19.53 8.07 37.21
C THR A 89 -21.02 8.23 37.58
N THR A 90 -21.75 7.12 37.73
CA THR A 90 -23.16 7.16 38.13
C THR A 90 -23.31 7.46 39.61
N GLY A 91 -22.55 6.76 40.46
CA GLY A 91 -22.43 7.07 41.90
C GLY A 91 -23.75 7.13 42.67
N TYR A 92 -24.51 6.03 42.72
CA TYR A 92 -25.80 5.98 43.43
C TYR A 92 -25.68 6.27 44.94
N GLY A 93 -24.53 5.97 45.56
CA GLY A 93 -24.25 6.29 46.96
C GLY A 93 -24.87 5.33 47.97
N ASP A 94 -25.35 4.18 47.52
CA ASP A 94 -25.87 3.07 48.32
C ASP A 94 -24.77 2.29 49.04
N ILE A 95 -23.63 2.08 48.39
CA ILE A 95 -22.40 1.54 48.99
C ILE A 95 -21.39 2.66 49.17
N THR A 96 -20.83 2.80 50.38
CA THR A 96 -19.87 3.88 50.67
C THR A 96 -18.64 3.41 51.48
N PRO A 97 -17.46 4.01 51.23
CA PRO A 97 -16.28 3.77 52.05
C PRO A 97 -16.40 4.52 53.38
N ILE A 98 -16.51 3.76 54.47
CA ILE A 98 -16.64 4.29 55.83
C ILE A 98 -15.27 4.52 56.49
N THR A 99 -14.27 3.69 56.17
CA THR A 99 -12.95 3.76 56.79
C THR A 99 -12.04 4.81 56.11
N PRO A 100 -11.12 5.45 56.86
CA PRO A 100 -10.14 6.37 56.28
C PRO A 100 -9.25 5.72 55.21
N SER A 101 -8.89 4.44 55.38
CA SER A 101 -8.12 3.66 54.40
C SER A 101 -8.88 3.46 53.09
N ALA A 102 -10.16 3.09 53.16
CA ALA A 102 -10.98 2.89 51.95
C ALA A 102 -11.23 4.20 51.19
N ARG A 103 -11.39 5.31 51.92
CA ARG A 103 -11.48 6.64 51.29
C ARG A 103 -10.18 7.02 50.58
N PHE A 104 -9.03 6.74 51.19
CA PHE A 104 -7.73 7.00 50.59
C PHE A 104 -7.53 6.17 49.30
N ILE A 105 -7.87 4.88 49.33
CA ILE A 105 -7.79 4.00 48.15
C ILE A 105 -8.74 4.47 47.03
N ASN A 106 -9.94 4.94 47.36
CA ASN A 106 -10.85 5.49 46.35
C ASN A 106 -10.27 6.73 45.63
N VAL A 107 -9.64 7.62 46.39
CA VAL A 107 -9.02 8.83 45.84
C VAL A 107 -7.79 8.49 44.99
N VAL A 108 -6.91 7.62 45.49
CA VAL A 108 -5.61 7.36 44.86
C VAL A 108 -5.69 6.33 43.73
N VAL A 109 -6.60 5.34 43.82
CA VAL A 109 -6.67 4.21 42.90
C VAL A 109 -7.95 4.25 42.05
N ILE A 110 -9.13 4.34 42.67
CA ILE A 110 -10.40 4.27 41.92
C ILE A 110 -10.58 5.52 41.03
N THR A 111 -10.18 6.70 41.50
CA THR A 111 -10.30 7.94 40.73
C THR A 111 -9.50 7.94 39.42
N PRO A 112 -8.20 7.57 39.38
CA PRO A 112 -7.49 7.46 38.10
C PRO A 112 -8.01 6.30 37.23
N LEU A 113 -8.42 5.17 37.82
CA LEU A 113 -9.06 4.08 37.06
C LEU A 113 -10.37 4.55 36.39
N ARG A 114 -11.17 5.38 37.08
CA ARG A 114 -12.38 6.03 36.57
C ARG A 114 -12.11 6.96 35.40
N VAL A 115 -11.09 7.81 35.50
CA VAL A 115 -10.67 8.69 34.39
C VAL A 115 -10.22 7.86 33.19
N LEU A 116 -9.43 6.81 33.42
CA LEU A 116 -8.98 5.91 32.35
C LEU A 116 -10.15 5.18 31.67
N PHE A 117 -11.10 4.66 32.45
CA PHE A 117 -12.30 4.00 31.94
C PHE A 117 -13.14 4.94 31.08
N LEU A 118 -13.39 6.17 31.54
CA LEU A 118 -14.10 7.19 30.76
C LEU A 118 -13.36 7.58 29.48
N ILE A 119 -12.03 7.73 29.52
CA ILE A 119 -11.23 8.01 28.31
C ILE A 119 -11.37 6.88 27.29
N ILE A 120 -11.36 5.62 27.73
CA ILE A 120 -11.53 4.48 26.84
C ILE A 120 -12.95 4.46 26.26
N LEU A 121 -13.98 4.68 27.10
CA LEU A 121 -15.37 4.67 26.70
C LEU A 121 -15.71 5.84 25.76
N VAL A 122 -15.48 7.10 26.17
CA VAL A 122 -15.72 8.31 25.36
C VAL A 122 -14.81 8.37 24.13
N GLY A 123 -13.55 7.93 24.29
CA GLY A 123 -12.59 7.81 23.20
C GLY A 123 -13.04 6.87 22.09
N THR A 124 -13.93 5.89 22.36
CA THR A 124 -14.52 5.06 21.29
C THR A 124 -15.48 5.85 20.41
N THR A 125 -16.37 6.68 20.97
CA THR A 125 -17.33 7.48 20.19
C THR A 125 -16.62 8.50 19.29
N LEU A 126 -15.61 9.20 19.81
CA LEU A 126 -14.82 10.15 19.00
C LEU A 126 -13.94 9.46 17.95
N SER A 127 -13.40 8.27 18.25
CA SER A 127 -12.59 7.52 17.28
C SER A 127 -13.41 6.99 16.10
N VAL A 128 -14.67 6.62 16.34
CA VAL A 128 -15.56 6.06 15.32
C VAL A 128 -16.15 7.15 14.43
N LEU A 129 -16.44 8.34 14.96
CA LEU A 129 -16.85 9.49 14.14
C LEU A 129 -15.71 10.08 13.27
N THR A 130 -14.45 9.68 13.49
CA THR A 130 -13.25 10.27 12.84
C THR A 130 -12.59 9.37 11.79
N GLU A 131 -13.29 8.36 11.27
CA GLU A 131 -12.79 7.55 10.14
C GLU A 131 -12.46 8.44 8.92
N ARG A 132 -13.31 9.44 8.65
CA ARG A 132 -13.10 10.44 7.58
C ARG A 132 -11.86 11.32 7.82
N SER A 133 -11.63 11.75 9.06
CA SER A 133 -10.47 12.58 9.42
C SER A 133 -9.15 11.79 9.34
N ARG A 134 -9.16 10.49 9.64
CA ARG A 134 -7.98 9.62 9.50
C ARG A 134 -7.62 9.34 8.04
N GLN A 135 -8.62 9.17 7.17
CA GLN A 135 -8.38 9.01 5.73
C GLN A 135 -7.78 10.29 5.13
N ALA A 136 -8.29 11.48 5.48
CA ALA A 136 -7.72 12.75 5.05
C ALA A 136 -6.24 12.91 5.48
N PHE A 137 -5.91 12.61 6.74
CA PHE A 137 -4.53 12.64 7.24
C PHE A 137 -3.60 11.63 6.54
N LYS A 138 -4.10 10.43 6.21
CA LYS A 138 -3.33 9.42 5.46
C LYS A 138 -3.05 9.89 4.03
N ILE A 139 -4.06 10.44 3.35
CA ILE A 139 -3.93 11.02 2.01
C ILE A 139 -2.88 12.12 2.00
N GLN A 140 -2.96 13.06 2.96
CA GLN A 140 -2.00 14.15 3.08
C GLN A 140 -0.57 13.61 3.30
N ARG A 141 -0.39 12.64 4.20
CA ARG A 141 0.93 12.04 4.46
C ARG A 141 1.48 11.29 3.24
N TRP A 142 0.64 10.54 2.54
CA TRP A 142 1.00 9.85 1.30
C TRP A 142 1.46 10.84 0.22
N ARG A 143 0.73 11.94 0.00
CA ARG A 143 1.11 12.99 -0.97
C ARG A 143 2.49 13.61 -0.67
N HIS A 144 2.85 13.73 0.61
CA HIS A 144 4.16 14.23 1.00
C HIS A 144 5.29 13.19 0.85
N ALA A 145 4.99 11.91 1.04
CA ALA A 145 5.99 10.83 1.01
C ALA A 145 6.25 10.27 -0.39
N VAL A 146 5.24 10.23 -1.26
CA VAL A 146 5.32 9.55 -2.55
C VAL A 146 6.13 10.36 -3.56
N ARG A 147 7.25 9.78 -3.97
CA ARG A 147 8.21 10.31 -4.93
C ARG A 147 8.74 9.15 -5.76
N ASN A 148 9.13 9.41 -7.00
CA ASN A 148 9.69 8.41 -7.91
C ASN A 148 8.76 7.21 -8.19
N HIS A 149 7.44 7.41 -8.12
CA HIS A 149 6.44 6.40 -8.44
C HIS A 149 6.06 6.43 -9.92
N THR A 150 5.30 5.41 -10.36
CA THR A 150 4.73 5.34 -11.70
C THR A 150 3.24 5.65 -11.65
N VAL A 151 2.79 6.58 -12.50
CA VAL A 151 1.35 6.87 -12.66
C VAL A 151 0.85 6.18 -13.92
N VAL A 152 -0.16 5.34 -13.80
CA VAL A 152 -0.82 4.64 -14.91
C VAL A 152 -2.18 5.26 -15.15
N VAL A 153 -2.36 5.86 -16.32
CA VAL A 153 -3.61 6.48 -16.74
C VAL A 153 -4.38 5.54 -17.64
N GLY A 154 -5.56 5.13 -17.18
CA GLY A 154 -6.39 4.10 -17.80
C GLY A 154 -6.02 2.71 -17.28
N TYR A 155 -6.98 2.00 -16.69
CA TYR A 155 -6.85 0.63 -16.17
C TYR A 155 -7.76 -0.36 -16.90
N GLY A 156 -7.96 -0.11 -18.20
CA GLY A 156 -8.52 -1.09 -19.12
C GLY A 156 -7.52 -2.22 -19.43
N THR A 157 -7.69 -2.89 -20.56
CA THR A 157 -6.83 -4.02 -20.96
C THR A 157 -5.35 -3.66 -20.99
N LYS A 158 -4.99 -2.55 -21.65
CA LYS A 158 -3.59 -2.11 -21.77
C LYS A 158 -2.97 -1.74 -20.43
N GLY A 159 -3.69 -0.95 -19.63
CA GLY A 159 -3.20 -0.49 -18.32
C GLY A 159 -3.07 -1.61 -17.30
N ARG A 160 -4.04 -2.52 -17.25
CA ARG A 160 -4.01 -3.70 -16.37
C ARG A 160 -2.81 -4.59 -16.69
N THR A 161 -2.62 -4.96 -17.95
CA THR A 161 -1.48 -5.80 -18.36
C THR A 161 -0.14 -5.10 -18.09
N ALA A 162 -0.06 -3.78 -18.28
CA ALA A 162 1.15 -3.02 -17.93
C ALA A 162 1.43 -3.05 -16.42
N VAL A 163 0.40 -2.95 -15.57
CA VAL A 163 0.55 -3.03 -14.12
C VAL A 163 0.94 -4.44 -13.67
N GLU A 164 0.30 -5.47 -14.21
CA GLU A 164 0.67 -6.87 -13.97
C GLU A 164 2.13 -7.13 -14.36
N ALA A 165 2.58 -6.57 -15.49
CA ALA A 165 3.97 -6.65 -15.92
C ALA A 165 4.93 -6.01 -14.91
N MET A 166 4.63 -4.80 -14.45
CA MET A 166 5.45 -4.10 -13.45
C MET A 166 5.49 -4.83 -12.10
N LEU A 167 4.36 -5.37 -11.65
CA LEU A 167 4.29 -6.16 -10.42
C LEU A 167 5.13 -7.45 -10.54
N GLY A 168 5.09 -8.10 -11.69
CA GLY A 168 5.91 -9.28 -12.00
C GLY A 168 7.41 -8.99 -12.01
N ASP A 169 7.82 -7.78 -12.45
CA ASP A 169 9.20 -7.30 -12.41
C ASP A 169 9.68 -6.86 -11.01
N GLY A 170 8.79 -6.92 -10.00
CA GLY A 170 9.11 -6.61 -8.61
C GLY A 170 8.93 -5.15 -8.22
N VAL A 171 8.21 -4.35 -9.01
CA VAL A 171 7.78 -3.01 -8.59
C VAL A 171 6.76 -3.15 -7.46
N ALA A 172 6.95 -2.41 -6.36
CA ALA A 172 6.02 -2.46 -5.24
C ALA A 172 4.67 -1.83 -5.65
N ALA A 173 3.56 -2.46 -5.26
CA ALA A 173 2.22 -1.94 -5.55
C ALA A 173 1.98 -0.54 -4.96
N SER A 174 2.70 -0.16 -3.89
CA SER A 174 2.68 1.18 -3.30
C SER A 174 3.27 2.27 -4.20
N ASP A 175 4.11 1.89 -5.16
CA ASP A 175 4.82 2.78 -6.08
C ASP A 175 4.08 2.91 -7.41
N ILE A 176 2.87 2.34 -7.52
CA ILE A 176 2.02 2.41 -8.69
C ILE A 176 0.72 3.12 -8.32
N VAL A 177 0.42 4.19 -9.04
CA VAL A 177 -0.82 4.96 -8.88
C VAL A 177 -1.64 4.84 -10.15
N VAL A 178 -2.86 4.35 -10.04
CA VAL A 178 -3.77 4.13 -11.16
C VAL A 178 -4.81 5.23 -11.22
N VAL A 179 -5.05 5.80 -12.40
CA VAL A 179 -6.06 6.85 -12.63
C VAL A 179 -7.06 6.35 -13.67
N ASP A 180 -8.35 6.32 -13.34
CA ASP A 180 -9.41 5.97 -14.30
C ASP A 180 -10.72 6.71 -13.99
N THR A 181 -11.61 6.80 -14.97
CA THR A 181 -12.96 7.34 -14.82
C THR A 181 -13.97 6.29 -14.34
N ASP A 182 -13.67 5.00 -14.49
CA ASP A 182 -14.56 3.91 -14.07
C ASP A 182 -14.23 3.42 -12.66
N ALA A 183 -15.17 3.59 -11.74
CA ALA A 183 -15.03 3.16 -10.35
C ALA A 183 -14.87 1.64 -10.21
N THR A 184 -15.55 0.84 -11.03
CA THR A 184 -15.53 -0.64 -10.93
C THR A 184 -14.14 -1.21 -11.24
N VAL A 185 -13.49 -0.61 -12.23
CA VAL A 185 -12.14 -0.94 -12.67
C VAL A 185 -11.13 -0.55 -11.59
N LEU A 186 -11.33 0.59 -10.93
CA LEU A 186 -10.48 1.03 -9.81
C LEU A 186 -10.64 0.19 -8.55
N GLU A 187 -11.81 -0.40 -8.30
CA GLU A 187 -11.99 -1.36 -7.21
C GLU A 187 -11.12 -2.61 -7.41
N SER A 188 -11.06 -3.09 -8.66
CA SER A 188 -10.21 -4.22 -9.04
C SER A 188 -8.71 -3.89 -8.92
N ALA A 189 -8.31 -2.64 -9.18
CA ALA A 189 -6.94 -2.20 -8.92
C ALA A 189 -6.65 -2.09 -7.40
N ALA A 190 -7.61 -1.57 -6.63
CA ALA A 190 -7.46 -1.39 -5.19
C ALA A 190 -7.33 -2.74 -4.44
N SER A 191 -8.00 -3.80 -4.90
CA SER A 191 -7.89 -5.14 -4.31
C SER A 191 -6.49 -5.76 -4.49
N LEU A 192 -5.73 -5.33 -5.51
CA LEU A 192 -4.32 -5.69 -5.72
C LEU A 192 -3.34 -4.86 -4.87
N GLY A 193 -3.84 -3.97 -4.02
CA GLY A 193 -3.01 -3.11 -3.19
C GLY A 193 -2.39 -1.91 -3.93
N LEU A 194 -2.99 -1.50 -5.05
CA LEU A 194 -2.59 -0.31 -5.80
C LEU A 194 -3.28 0.95 -5.25
N VAL A 195 -2.61 2.10 -5.35
CA VAL A 195 -3.24 3.39 -5.07
C VAL A 195 -4.09 3.79 -6.28
N THR A 196 -5.35 4.16 -6.06
CA THR A 196 -6.27 4.47 -7.16
C THR A 196 -6.84 5.88 -7.06
N VAL A 197 -7.00 6.53 -8.21
CA VAL A 197 -7.55 7.87 -8.38
C VAL A 197 -8.71 7.80 -9.36
N HIS A 198 -9.91 8.16 -8.90
CA HIS A 198 -11.11 8.23 -9.71
C HIS A 198 -11.28 9.63 -10.31
N GLY A 199 -11.13 9.75 -11.62
CA GLY A 199 -11.32 10.99 -12.35
C GLY A 199 -10.72 10.95 -13.75
N SER A 200 -11.07 11.94 -14.57
CA SER A 200 -10.47 12.08 -15.90
C SER A 200 -9.09 12.69 -15.80
N ALA A 201 -8.08 11.94 -16.25
CA ALA A 201 -6.69 12.42 -16.34
C ALA A 201 -6.48 13.55 -17.36
N THR A 202 -7.49 13.90 -18.15
CA THR A 202 -7.44 15.13 -18.99
C THR A 202 -7.46 16.41 -18.16
N LYS A 203 -7.85 16.32 -16.88
CA LYS A 203 -7.85 17.45 -15.94
C LYS A 203 -6.53 17.46 -15.17
N SER A 204 -5.83 18.59 -15.21
CA SER A 204 -4.57 18.82 -14.47
C SER A 204 -4.70 18.48 -12.99
N ASP A 205 -5.83 18.81 -12.37
CA ASP A 205 -6.09 18.56 -10.94
C ASP A 205 -6.11 17.07 -10.58
N VAL A 206 -6.62 16.21 -11.48
CA VAL A 206 -6.65 14.76 -11.25
C VAL A 206 -5.24 14.18 -11.33
N LEU A 207 -4.41 14.65 -12.27
CA LEU A 207 -3.01 14.24 -12.36
C LEU A 207 -2.18 14.77 -11.18
N ARG A 208 -2.48 15.99 -10.68
CA ARG A 208 -1.90 16.51 -9.44
C ARG A 208 -2.29 15.66 -8.24
N LEU A 209 -3.53 15.17 -8.19
CA LEU A 209 -3.98 14.27 -7.13
C LEU A 209 -3.23 12.93 -7.15
N ALA A 210 -2.97 12.39 -8.35
CA ALA A 210 -2.15 11.20 -8.57
C ALA A 210 -0.66 11.41 -8.28
N GLY A 211 -0.24 12.62 -7.91
CA GLY A 211 1.15 12.96 -7.62
C GLY A 211 2.03 13.02 -8.87
N ALA A 212 1.46 13.16 -10.07
CA ALA A 212 2.20 13.10 -11.34
C ALA A 212 3.40 14.06 -11.41
N GLN A 213 3.35 15.20 -10.71
CA GLN A 213 4.45 16.17 -10.58
C GLN A 213 5.79 15.57 -10.13
N HIS A 214 5.74 14.50 -9.32
CA HIS A 214 6.92 13.84 -8.74
C HIS A 214 7.07 12.40 -9.22
N ALA A 215 6.31 11.99 -10.24
CA ALA A 215 6.38 10.66 -10.81
C ALA A 215 7.70 10.49 -11.58
N ALA A 216 8.30 9.30 -11.47
CA ALA A 216 9.44 8.93 -12.31
C ALA A 216 8.98 8.62 -13.75
N ALA A 217 7.82 7.98 -13.87
CA ALA A 217 7.23 7.61 -15.15
C ALA A 217 5.71 7.79 -15.14
N ILE A 218 5.16 8.07 -16.33
CA ILE A 218 3.72 8.16 -16.58
C ILE A 218 3.40 7.26 -17.76
N ILE A 219 2.52 6.29 -17.55
CA ILE A 219 2.01 5.38 -18.59
C ILE A 219 0.62 5.85 -18.99
N VAL A 220 0.42 6.18 -20.26
CA VAL A 220 -0.88 6.58 -20.82
C VAL A 220 -1.45 5.42 -21.62
N ALA A 221 -2.47 4.76 -21.07
CA ALA A 221 -3.09 3.54 -21.60
C ALA A 221 -4.61 3.71 -21.80
N THR A 222 -5.02 4.89 -22.27
CA THR A 222 -6.44 5.21 -22.51
C THR A 222 -7.00 4.46 -23.72
N ASN A 223 -8.34 4.31 -23.76
CA ASN A 223 -9.03 3.60 -24.85
C ASN A 223 -9.17 4.43 -26.13
N ARG A 224 -9.12 5.76 -26.02
CA ARG A 224 -9.24 6.70 -27.14
C ARG A 224 -7.94 7.47 -27.32
N ASP A 225 -7.53 7.65 -28.58
CA ASP A 225 -6.27 8.32 -28.94
C ASP A 225 -6.34 9.85 -28.71
N ASP A 226 -7.50 10.47 -28.91
CA ASP A 226 -7.72 11.89 -28.61
C ASP A 226 -7.50 12.22 -27.13
N THR A 227 -7.97 11.33 -26.27
CA THR A 227 -7.80 11.39 -24.82
C THR A 227 -6.34 11.15 -24.46
N ALA A 228 -5.65 10.22 -25.14
CA ALA A 228 -4.23 9.94 -24.92
C ALA A 228 -3.37 11.17 -25.22
N VAL A 229 -3.64 11.88 -26.33
CA VAL A 229 -2.96 13.13 -26.71
C VAL A 229 -3.14 14.18 -25.63
N LEU A 230 -4.38 14.45 -25.21
CA LEU A 230 -4.66 15.48 -24.21
C LEU A 230 -4.02 15.15 -22.86
N VAL A 231 -4.15 13.90 -22.39
CA VAL A 231 -3.49 13.43 -21.17
C VAL A 231 -1.97 13.60 -21.26
N THR A 232 -1.36 13.22 -22.40
CA THR A 232 0.08 13.32 -22.62
C THR A 232 0.56 14.78 -22.52
N LEU A 233 -0.18 15.70 -23.16
CA LEU A 233 0.12 17.12 -23.11
C LEU A 233 0.05 17.66 -21.67
N THR A 234 -1.05 17.37 -20.95
CA THR A 234 -1.23 17.80 -19.56
C THR A 234 -0.18 17.18 -18.63
N ALA A 235 0.17 15.90 -18.84
CA ALA A 235 1.19 15.22 -18.08
C ALA A 235 2.59 15.82 -18.31
N ARG A 236 2.94 16.16 -19.56
CA ARG A 236 4.22 16.80 -19.87
C ARG A 236 4.32 18.21 -19.31
N GLU A 237 3.24 18.98 -19.33
CA GLU A 237 3.18 20.30 -18.70
C GLU A 237 3.36 20.20 -17.18
N LEU A 238 2.72 19.24 -16.54
CA LEU A 238 2.75 19.06 -15.09
C LEU A 238 4.06 18.44 -14.58
N ALA A 239 4.64 17.51 -15.35
CA ALA A 239 5.83 16.76 -15.00
C ALA A 239 6.85 16.77 -16.15
N PRO A 240 7.56 17.90 -16.38
CA PRO A 240 8.44 18.06 -17.53
C PRO A 240 9.59 17.04 -17.59
N LYS A 241 9.98 16.47 -16.46
CA LYS A 241 11.11 15.53 -16.32
C LYS A 241 10.70 14.05 -16.29
N ALA A 242 9.40 13.75 -16.14
CA ALA A 242 8.94 12.37 -16.05
C ALA A 242 9.08 11.68 -17.42
N LYS A 243 9.35 10.37 -17.40
CA LYS A 243 9.33 9.56 -18.62
C LYS A 243 7.88 9.23 -18.98
N ILE A 244 7.40 9.68 -20.13
CA ILE A 244 6.03 9.46 -20.58
C ILE A 244 6.01 8.38 -21.66
N VAL A 245 5.37 7.25 -21.35
CA VAL A 245 5.14 6.15 -22.29
C VAL A 245 3.66 6.10 -22.59
N ALA A 246 3.28 6.22 -23.86
CA ALA A 246 1.88 6.24 -24.25
C ALA A 246 1.56 5.12 -25.24
N SER A 247 0.36 4.57 -25.14
CA SER A 247 -0.16 3.62 -26.11
C SER A 247 -1.28 4.25 -26.93
N ILE A 248 -1.29 3.91 -28.22
CA ILE A 248 -2.33 4.33 -29.16
C ILE A 248 -2.86 3.14 -29.94
N ARG A 249 -4.03 3.35 -30.53
CA ARG A 249 -4.63 2.39 -31.44
C ARG A 249 -4.17 2.62 -32.86
N GLU A 250 -4.24 3.83 -33.40
CA GLU A 250 -3.93 4.07 -34.81
C GLU A 250 -2.56 4.72 -35.01
N THR A 251 -1.77 4.20 -35.96
CA THR A 251 -0.43 4.70 -36.29
C THR A 251 -0.45 6.17 -36.73
N ASP A 252 -1.53 6.60 -37.39
CA ASP A 252 -1.71 7.97 -37.88
C ASP A 252 -1.60 9.00 -36.75
N ASN A 253 -2.05 8.66 -35.54
CA ASN A 253 -2.01 9.57 -34.39
C ASN A 253 -0.67 9.51 -33.62
N ALA A 254 0.27 8.63 -33.99
CA ALA A 254 1.51 8.44 -33.24
C ALA A 254 2.38 9.70 -33.17
N HIS A 255 2.39 10.48 -34.26
CA HIS A 255 3.16 11.71 -34.32
C HIS A 255 2.61 12.77 -33.35
N LEU A 256 1.29 12.84 -33.16
CA LEU A 256 0.65 13.78 -32.24
C LEU A 256 1.06 13.54 -30.78
N LEU A 257 1.20 12.28 -30.37
CA LEU A 257 1.64 11.97 -29.00
C LEU A 257 3.11 12.33 -28.78
N ARG A 258 3.97 12.07 -29.77
CA ARG A 258 5.38 12.49 -29.71
C ARG A 258 5.50 14.01 -29.62
N GLN A 259 4.73 14.75 -30.43
CA GLN A 259 4.67 16.21 -30.37
C GLN A 259 4.09 16.74 -29.05
N SER A 260 3.17 16.00 -28.44
CA SER A 260 2.60 16.32 -27.12
C SER A 260 3.57 16.02 -25.97
N GLY A 261 4.72 15.41 -26.26
CA GLY A 261 5.78 15.14 -25.29
C GLY A 261 5.83 13.72 -24.77
N ALA A 262 5.26 12.72 -25.46
CA ALA A 262 5.55 11.31 -25.14
C ALA A 262 6.99 10.95 -25.54
N ASP A 263 7.75 10.35 -24.63
CA ASP A 263 9.12 9.87 -24.90
C ASP A 263 9.10 8.56 -25.71
N SER A 264 8.09 7.73 -25.48
CA SER A 264 7.89 6.47 -26.19
C SER A 264 6.41 6.28 -26.51
N VAL A 265 6.12 5.81 -27.73
CA VAL A 265 4.76 5.57 -28.21
C VAL A 265 4.66 4.15 -28.72
N VAL A 266 3.71 3.38 -28.18
CA VAL A 266 3.45 1.98 -28.54
C VAL A 266 2.14 1.89 -29.33
N VAL A 267 2.22 1.49 -30.59
CA VAL A 267 1.05 1.28 -31.44
C VAL A 267 0.53 -0.15 -31.26
N SER A 268 -0.60 -0.27 -30.57
CA SER A 268 -1.15 -1.56 -30.18
C SER A 268 -1.71 -2.37 -31.36
N SER A 269 -2.41 -1.74 -32.29
CA SER A 269 -3.03 -2.41 -33.45
C SER A 269 -1.98 -2.99 -34.40
N GLU A 270 -0.94 -2.23 -34.72
CA GLU A 270 0.10 -2.64 -35.66
C GLU A 270 0.92 -3.81 -35.09
N THR A 271 1.24 -3.75 -33.80
CA THR A 271 1.97 -4.83 -33.11
C THR A 271 1.16 -6.12 -33.12
N ALA A 272 -0.13 -6.06 -32.75
CA ALA A 272 -1.02 -7.22 -32.79
C ALA A 272 -1.23 -7.73 -34.22
N GLY A 273 -1.42 -6.84 -35.20
CA GLY A 273 -1.60 -7.19 -36.61
C GLY A 273 -0.38 -7.89 -37.21
N ARG A 274 0.84 -7.42 -36.90
CA ARG A 274 2.09 -8.09 -37.29
C ARG A 274 2.19 -9.50 -36.70
N LEU A 275 1.83 -9.66 -35.41
CA LEU A 275 1.81 -10.98 -34.77
C LEU A 275 0.78 -11.92 -35.40
N LEU A 276 -0.42 -11.45 -35.73
CA LEU A 276 -1.44 -12.25 -36.44
C LEU A 276 -0.96 -12.71 -37.82
N GLY A 277 -0.26 -11.84 -38.55
CA GLY A 277 0.33 -12.20 -39.85
C GLY A 277 1.41 -13.29 -39.72
N ILE A 278 2.28 -13.17 -38.70
CA ILE A 278 3.33 -14.17 -38.42
C ILE A 278 2.71 -15.49 -37.93
N ALA A 279 1.64 -15.44 -37.12
CA ALA A 279 0.97 -16.62 -36.57
C ALA A 279 0.48 -17.58 -37.67
N ARG A 280 0.13 -17.06 -38.85
CA ARG A 280 -0.29 -17.87 -39.99
C ARG A 280 0.81 -18.81 -40.49
N THR A 281 2.06 -18.35 -40.53
CA THR A 281 3.18 -19.12 -41.08
C THR A 281 3.99 -19.80 -39.98
N THR A 282 4.17 -19.13 -38.84
CA THR A 282 5.06 -19.58 -37.76
C THR A 282 4.44 -19.26 -36.39
N PRO A 283 3.45 -20.05 -35.92
CA PRO A 283 2.79 -19.80 -34.63
C PRO A 283 3.76 -19.85 -33.44
N THR A 284 4.78 -20.72 -33.49
CA THR A 284 5.80 -20.87 -32.43
C THR A 284 6.60 -19.59 -32.17
N VAL A 285 6.75 -18.70 -33.15
CA VAL A 285 7.43 -17.41 -32.94
C VAL A 285 6.57 -16.48 -32.09
N VAL A 286 5.26 -16.52 -32.24
CA VAL A 286 4.33 -15.71 -31.44
C VAL A 286 4.36 -16.19 -29.99
N GLU A 287 4.31 -17.49 -29.76
CA GLU A 287 4.44 -18.09 -28.41
C GLU A 287 5.76 -17.68 -27.74
N MET A 288 6.87 -17.69 -28.47
CA MET A 288 8.16 -17.24 -27.94
C MET A 288 8.16 -15.75 -27.58
N VAL A 289 7.55 -14.89 -28.40
CA VAL A 289 7.43 -13.46 -28.11
C VAL A 289 6.53 -13.25 -26.89
N GLU A 290 5.42 -13.97 -26.77
CA GLU A 290 4.54 -13.90 -25.60
C GLU A 290 5.23 -14.38 -24.32
N ASP A 291 6.02 -15.45 -24.37
CA ASP A 291 6.83 -15.94 -23.24
C ASP A 291 7.90 -14.93 -22.80
N LEU A 292 8.47 -14.16 -23.74
CA LEU A 292 9.41 -13.08 -23.43
C LEU A 292 8.75 -11.84 -22.81
N LEU A 293 7.49 -11.57 -23.15
CA LEU A 293 6.74 -10.43 -22.65
C LEU A 293 6.04 -10.71 -21.31
N THR A 294 5.83 -11.98 -20.97
CA THR A 294 5.19 -12.39 -19.73
C THR A 294 6.21 -12.43 -18.59
N PRO A 295 6.04 -11.64 -17.51
CA PRO A 295 6.98 -11.67 -16.40
C PRO A 295 7.00 -13.05 -15.76
N ARG A 296 8.19 -13.64 -15.62
CA ARG A 296 8.38 -14.87 -14.85
C ARG A 296 8.52 -14.52 -13.37
N PRO A 297 7.73 -15.11 -12.46
CA PRO A 297 7.95 -14.94 -11.03
C PRO A 297 9.34 -15.48 -10.67
N GLY A 298 10.30 -14.58 -10.46
CA GLY A 298 11.68 -14.90 -10.08
C GLY A 298 12.80 -14.34 -10.97
N SER A 299 12.51 -13.76 -12.14
CA SER A 299 13.56 -13.14 -12.96
C SER A 299 13.87 -11.72 -12.49
N ARG A 300 14.74 -11.58 -11.49
CA ARG A 300 15.31 -10.28 -11.10
C ARG A 300 16.04 -9.65 -12.29
N SER A 301 15.60 -8.46 -12.72
CA SER A 301 16.34 -7.63 -13.67
C SER A 301 17.76 -7.34 -13.13
N PRO A 302 18.83 -7.49 -13.94
CA PRO A 302 20.21 -7.22 -13.51
C PRO A 302 20.47 -5.76 -13.13
N ASN A 303 19.58 -4.84 -13.47
CA ASN A 303 19.89 -3.41 -13.53
C ASN A 303 19.55 -2.61 -12.25
N ALA A 304 19.11 -3.25 -11.17
CA ALA A 304 18.78 -2.57 -9.92
C ALA A 304 20.00 -2.21 -9.04
N ARG A 305 21.23 -2.34 -9.54
CA ARG A 305 22.46 -2.17 -8.73
C ARG A 305 23.27 -0.89 -8.96
N SER A 306 22.89 0.01 -9.85
CA SER A 306 23.80 1.12 -10.21
C SER A 306 23.80 2.34 -9.28
N ASN A 307 22.98 2.41 -8.22
CA ASN A 307 22.87 3.65 -7.40
C ASN A 307 22.92 3.45 -5.87
N ALA A 308 23.54 2.38 -5.37
CA ALA A 308 23.81 2.24 -3.94
C ALA A 308 25.20 1.65 -3.72
N THR A 309 26.20 2.54 -3.63
CA THR A 309 27.41 2.53 -2.78
C THR A 309 28.61 3.13 -3.52
N ARG A 310 28.65 4.47 -3.60
CA ARG A 310 29.93 5.18 -3.45
C ARG A 310 30.26 5.14 -1.95
N SER A 311 30.98 4.10 -1.54
CA SER A 311 31.55 3.98 -0.20
C SER A 311 32.95 3.39 -0.38
N ALA A 312 33.91 4.05 0.25
CA ALA A 312 35.34 3.93 0.01
C ALA A 312 35.87 2.50 0.08
N VAL A 313 36.56 2.07 -0.98
CA VAL A 313 37.49 0.93 -0.92
C VAL A 313 38.77 1.42 -0.24
N ARG A 314 39.04 0.91 0.97
CA ARG A 314 40.39 0.86 1.54
C ARG A 314 40.98 -0.53 1.26
N PRO A 315 42.23 -0.65 0.80
CA PRO A 315 42.88 -1.95 0.64
C PRO A 315 43.41 -2.42 1.99
N GLY A 316 43.10 -3.65 2.40
CA GLY A 316 43.63 -4.21 3.64
C GLY A 316 43.18 -5.64 3.93
N THR A 317 44.15 -6.56 3.77
CA THR A 317 44.27 -7.89 4.40
C THR A 317 43.28 -9.00 4.02
N CYS A 318 43.75 -9.92 3.17
CA CYS A 318 43.26 -11.31 3.09
C CYS A 318 43.87 -12.16 4.22
N PRO A 319 43.10 -13.06 4.88
CA PRO A 319 43.66 -14.03 5.81
C PRO A 319 44.36 -15.19 5.06
N THR A 320 45.52 -15.58 5.56
CA THR A 320 46.52 -16.50 4.99
C THR A 320 46.13 -17.98 4.94
N SER A 321 44.88 -18.37 5.19
CA SER A 321 44.49 -19.79 5.27
C SER A 321 44.07 -20.43 3.93
N CYS A 322 43.93 -19.67 2.84
CA CYS A 322 43.46 -20.21 1.56
C CYS A 322 44.60 -20.63 0.59
N TRP A 323 45.85 -20.30 0.89
CA TRP A 323 46.97 -20.52 -0.04
C TRP A 323 47.55 -21.94 -0.01
N VAL A 324 47.40 -22.68 1.09
CA VAL A 324 48.05 -24.00 1.27
C VAL A 324 47.29 -25.13 0.57
N SER A 325 45.97 -25.02 0.36
CA SER A 325 45.19 -26.05 -0.35
C SER A 325 45.31 -25.96 -1.88
N CYS A 326 45.58 -24.78 -2.43
CA CYS A 326 45.61 -24.61 -3.89
C CYS A 326 46.94 -25.07 -4.53
N VAL A 327 48.05 -25.06 -3.77
CA VAL A 327 49.38 -25.43 -4.30
C VAL A 327 49.66 -26.94 -4.21
N ARG A 328 49.02 -27.69 -3.30
CA ARG A 328 49.20 -29.15 -3.20
C ARG A 328 48.46 -29.96 -4.27
N ALA A 329 47.40 -29.41 -4.86
CA ALA A 329 46.63 -30.10 -5.91
C ALA A 329 47.29 -30.06 -7.30
N ALA A 330 48.31 -29.21 -7.50
CA ALA A 330 48.96 -29.02 -8.80
C ALA A 330 50.27 -29.82 -9.00
N TRP A 331 50.69 -30.64 -8.02
CA TRP A 331 52.03 -31.28 -8.03
C TRP A 331 52.06 -32.81 -7.80
N SER A 332 50.93 -33.52 -7.88
CA SER A 332 50.92 -34.99 -7.88
C SER A 332 50.29 -35.55 -9.15
N GLY A 333 51.11 -35.66 -10.20
CA GLY A 333 50.75 -36.44 -11.39
C GLY A 333 50.66 -37.92 -11.04
N SER A 334 49.45 -38.47 -11.01
CA SER A 334 49.21 -39.91 -11.09
C SER A 334 47.79 -40.20 -11.60
N ALA A 335 47.69 -41.25 -12.41
CA ALA A 335 46.56 -41.60 -13.27
C ALA A 335 45.30 -42.06 -12.51
N ALA A 336 44.17 -42.06 -13.24
CA ALA A 336 42.82 -42.48 -12.84
C ALA A 336 42.75 -43.88 -12.17
N PRO A 337 41.60 -44.22 -11.55
CA PRO A 337 40.68 -45.08 -12.31
C PRO A 337 39.18 -44.80 -12.13
N ARG A 338 38.43 -45.34 -13.10
CA ARG A 338 36.97 -45.45 -13.23
C ARG A 338 36.32 -46.11 -12.01
N SER A 339 35.12 -45.65 -11.63
CA SER A 339 34.07 -46.53 -11.10
C SER A 339 32.66 -45.96 -11.36
N THR A 340 31.88 -46.73 -12.12
CA THR A 340 30.41 -46.91 -12.04
C THR A 340 30.22 -48.40 -11.66
N PRO A 341 29.11 -48.87 -11.02
CA PRO A 341 27.76 -48.78 -11.61
C PRO A 341 26.52 -48.90 -10.66
N SER A 342 25.34 -48.90 -11.31
CA SER A 342 24.02 -49.47 -10.91
C SER A 342 23.02 -48.48 -10.27
N ARG A 343 21.71 -48.43 -10.60
CA ARG A 343 20.75 -49.26 -11.37
C ARG A 343 19.56 -48.35 -11.79
N ARG A 344 19.09 -48.39 -13.06
CA ARG A 344 17.79 -48.94 -13.58
C ARG A 344 16.52 -48.25 -13.02
N THR A 345 15.48 -47.87 -13.76
CA THR A 345 14.92 -48.28 -15.08
C THR A 345 13.77 -47.29 -15.42
N THR A 346 13.76 -46.60 -16.57
CA THR A 346 13.01 -46.89 -17.83
C THR A 346 11.48 -46.82 -17.77
N ALA A 347 10.87 -45.91 -18.54
CA ALA A 347 9.97 -46.24 -19.65
C ALA A 347 9.54 -44.97 -20.43
N CYS A 348 10.03 -44.85 -21.66
CA CYS A 348 9.48 -44.03 -22.73
C CYS A 348 9.11 -45.03 -23.83
N SER A 349 7.87 -45.00 -24.34
CA SER A 349 7.43 -45.87 -25.44
C SER A 349 6.88 -45.00 -26.56
N THR A 350 7.60 -44.98 -27.68
CA THR A 350 7.10 -44.64 -29.01
C THR A 350 7.41 -45.83 -29.90
N SER A 351 6.40 -46.38 -30.57
CA SER A 351 6.57 -47.31 -31.68
C SER A 351 5.59 -46.87 -32.77
N ALA A 352 6.17 -46.60 -33.94
CA ALA A 352 5.46 -46.42 -35.19
C ALA A 352 4.83 -47.74 -35.67
N ALA A 353 3.73 -47.61 -36.39
CA ALA A 353 3.31 -48.43 -37.53
C ALA A 353 2.64 -47.47 -38.52
#